data_AF-A0A938NTT3-F1
#
_entry.id   AF-A0A938NTT3-F1
#
_cell.length_a   1.000
_cell.length_b   1.000
_cell.length_c   1.000
_cell.angle_alpha   90.00
_cell.angle_beta   90.00
_cell.angle_gamma   90.00
#
_symmetry.space_group_name_H-M   'P 1'
#
loop_
_entity.id
_entity.type
_entity.pdbx_description
1 polymer ?
#
loop_
_entity_poly.entity_id
_entity_poly.type
_entity_poly.pdbx_seq_one_letter_code
_entity_poly.pdbx_strand_id
1 'polypeptide(L)'
;MKKLLLLAALLILFFAVNETNAQSAVYFCTETGAYGYCYAADTKYDAEDCAYDYCVSYGGTSPTLIVSTGDKGYGAIALGKNSDGYRVIGAAVGYTTLKDAKDAAIDACKNSGGKNVKVEDTWYDY
;
A
#
# COMPACT_ATOMS: atom_id res chain seq x y z
N MET A 1 49.66 -14.24 -13.39
CA MET A 1 48.44 -14.49 -14.20
C MET A 1 47.33 -15.21 -13.43
N LYS A 2 47.58 -16.33 -12.70
CA LYS A 2 46.54 -17.01 -11.91
C LYS A 2 45.90 -16.17 -10.78
N LYS A 3 46.65 -15.25 -10.18
CA LYS A 3 46.14 -14.32 -9.14
C LYS A 3 45.23 -13.21 -9.69
N LEU A 4 45.31 -12.90 -10.99
CA LEU A 4 44.46 -11.88 -11.62
C LEU A 4 43.06 -12.44 -11.94
N LEU A 5 42.98 -13.72 -12.31
CA LEU A 5 41.72 -14.43 -12.56
C LEU A 5 40.87 -14.62 -11.30
N LEU A 6 41.51 -14.80 -10.14
CA LEU A 6 40.81 -14.89 -8.85
C LEU A 6 40.22 -13.55 -8.38
N LEU A 7 40.82 -12.42 -8.76
CA LEU A 7 40.30 -11.09 -8.43
C LEU A 7 39.10 -10.72 -9.31
N ALA A 8 39.11 -11.13 -10.58
CA ALA A 8 38.00 -10.92 -11.51
C ALA A 8 36.74 -11.73 -11.11
N ALA A 9 36.91 -12.92 -10.53
CA ALA A 9 35.80 -13.75 -10.07
C ALA A 9 35.09 -13.19 -8.81
N LEU A 10 35.79 -12.42 -7.97
CA LEU A 10 35.19 -11.83 -6.76
C LEU A 10 34.33 -10.58 -7.06
N LEU A 11 34.60 -9.88 -8.16
CA LEU A 11 33.88 -8.65 -8.56
C LEU A 11 32.48 -8.91 -9.13
N ILE A 12 32.19 -10.13 -9.60
CA ILE A 12 30.90 -10.47 -10.22
C ILE A 12 29.81 -10.76 -9.17
N LEU A 13 30.20 -11.06 -7.92
CA LEU A 13 29.25 -11.39 -6.84
C LEU A 13 28.60 -10.16 -6.17
N PHE A 14 29.01 -8.94 -6.50
CA PHE A 14 28.50 -7.71 -5.87
C PHE A 14 27.34 -7.03 -6.62
N PHE A 15 26.94 -7.50 -7.80
CA PHE A 15 25.96 -6.78 -8.65
C PHE A 15 24.53 -7.33 -8.61
N ALA A 16 24.21 -8.26 -7.70
CA ALA A 16 22.86 -8.77 -7.53
C ALA A 16 22.20 -8.22 -6.24
N VAL A 17 22.24 -6.91 -6.04
CA VAL A 17 21.24 -6.26 -5.19
C VAL A 17 19.98 -6.15 -6.02
N ASN A 18 19.07 -7.13 -5.88
CA ASN A 18 17.71 -6.98 -6.36
C ASN A 18 17.13 -5.77 -5.65
N GLU A 19 16.87 -4.69 -6.37
CA GLU A 19 16.08 -3.60 -5.83
C GLU A 19 14.70 -4.16 -5.54
N THR A 20 14.36 -4.29 -4.25
CA THR A 20 12.99 -4.62 -3.87
C THR A 20 12.12 -3.48 -4.33
N ASN A 21 11.21 -3.83 -5.22
CA ASN A 21 10.17 -2.95 -5.70
C ASN A 21 9.17 -2.78 -4.56
N ALA A 22 8.97 -1.53 -4.12
CA ALA A 22 8.00 -1.21 -3.09
C ALA A 22 6.85 -0.48 -3.76
N GLN A 23 5.77 -1.21 -4.02
CA GLN A 23 4.55 -0.64 -4.54
C GLN A 23 3.35 -1.09 -3.75
N SER A 24 2.50 -0.11 -3.46
CA SER A 24 1.32 -0.28 -2.63
C SER A 24 0.10 0.35 -3.29
N ALA A 25 -1.05 -0.28 -3.12
CA ALA A 25 -2.33 0.25 -3.56
C ALA A 25 -3.46 -0.12 -2.60
N VAL A 26 -4.52 0.69 -2.58
CA VAL A 26 -5.74 0.47 -1.79
C VAL A 26 -6.97 0.75 -2.65
N TYR A 27 -7.89 -0.20 -2.68
CA TYR A 27 -9.21 -0.08 -3.31
C TYR A 27 -10.32 -0.16 -2.26
N PHE A 28 -11.45 0.49 -2.55
CA PHE A 28 -12.65 0.47 -1.71
C PHE A 28 -13.92 0.46 -2.54
N CYS A 29 -14.90 -0.34 -2.12
CA CYS A 29 -16.25 -0.36 -2.67
C CYS A 29 -17.21 0.27 -1.67
N THR A 30 -17.71 1.45 -1.99
CA THR A 30 -18.58 2.24 -1.10
C THR A 30 -19.91 1.53 -0.83
N GLU A 31 -20.42 0.79 -1.82
CA GLU A 31 -21.72 0.12 -1.76
C GLU A 31 -21.74 -1.01 -0.72
N THR A 32 -20.66 -1.79 -0.64
CA THR A 32 -20.59 -2.97 0.25
C THR A 32 -19.71 -2.74 1.47
N GLY A 33 -18.87 -1.71 1.45
CA GLY A 33 -17.88 -1.44 2.48
C GLY A 33 -16.67 -2.38 2.44
N ALA A 34 -16.54 -3.20 1.40
CA ALA A 34 -15.36 -4.01 1.15
C ALA A 34 -14.18 -3.12 0.74
N TYR A 35 -12.98 -3.49 1.17
CA TYR A 35 -11.73 -2.87 0.72
C TYR A 35 -10.69 -3.95 0.48
N GLY A 36 -9.71 -3.65 -0.35
CA GLY A 36 -8.55 -4.48 -0.57
C GLY A 36 -7.31 -3.61 -0.64
N TYR A 37 -6.19 -4.14 -0.18
CA TYR A 37 -4.90 -3.47 -0.29
C TYR A 37 -3.81 -4.49 -0.59
N CYS A 38 -2.76 -4.02 -1.24
CA CYS A 38 -1.58 -4.82 -1.58
C CYS A 38 -0.34 -3.95 -1.43
N TYR A 39 0.79 -4.57 -1.07
CA TYR A 39 2.08 -3.91 -0.89
C TYR A 39 3.22 -4.88 -1.23
N ALA A 40 4.43 -4.38 -1.43
CA ALA A 40 5.59 -5.17 -1.86
C ALA A 40 5.34 -5.94 -3.17
N ALA A 41 4.58 -5.34 -4.10
CA ALA A 41 4.40 -5.86 -5.45
C ALA A 41 5.64 -5.58 -6.32
N ASP A 42 5.72 -6.23 -7.49
CA ASP A 42 6.82 -6.03 -8.43
C ASP A 42 6.68 -4.74 -9.23
N THR A 43 5.44 -4.34 -9.52
CA THR A 43 5.13 -3.06 -10.16
C THR A 43 3.95 -2.38 -9.48
N LYS A 44 3.80 -1.07 -9.74
CA LYS A 44 2.62 -0.31 -9.29
C LYS A 44 1.32 -0.92 -9.84
N TYR A 45 1.36 -1.39 -11.09
CA TYR A 45 0.22 -2.05 -11.72
C TYR A 45 -0.15 -3.34 -10.99
N ASP A 46 0.83 -4.17 -10.64
CA ASP A 46 0.59 -5.43 -9.92
C ASP A 46 0.01 -5.17 -8.51
N ALA A 47 0.45 -4.11 -7.83
CA ALA A 47 -0.15 -3.68 -6.57
C ALA A 47 -1.62 -3.28 -6.74
N GLU A 48 -1.94 -2.53 -7.79
CA GLU A 48 -3.30 -2.09 -8.09
C GLU A 48 -4.22 -3.29 -8.44
N ASP A 49 -3.76 -4.22 -9.26
CA ASP A 49 -4.49 -5.43 -9.66
C ASP A 49 -4.77 -6.33 -8.44
N CYS A 50 -3.74 -6.61 -7.64
CA CYS A 50 -3.83 -7.38 -6.40
C CYS A 50 -4.80 -6.73 -5.37
N ALA A 51 -4.71 -5.42 -5.16
CA ALA A 51 -5.59 -4.70 -4.24
C ALA A 51 -7.06 -4.69 -4.73
N TYR A 52 -7.27 -4.56 -6.05
CA TYR A 52 -8.59 -4.67 -6.67
C TYR A 52 -9.18 -6.06 -6.44
N ASP A 53 -8.43 -7.12 -6.74
CA ASP A 53 -8.88 -8.51 -6.59
C ASP A 53 -9.23 -8.84 -5.14
N TYR A 54 -8.43 -8.38 -4.17
CA TYR A 54 -8.79 -8.52 -2.76
C TYR A 54 -10.11 -7.81 -2.44
N CYS A 55 -10.31 -6.58 -2.92
CA CYS A 55 -11.55 -5.85 -2.70
C CYS A 55 -12.77 -6.61 -3.26
N VAL A 56 -12.65 -7.20 -4.46
CA VAL A 56 -13.70 -8.03 -5.07
C VAL A 56 -13.92 -9.31 -4.27
N SER A 57 -12.85 -9.99 -3.86
CA SER A 57 -12.94 -11.23 -3.08
C SER A 57 -13.64 -11.06 -1.73
N TYR A 58 -13.57 -9.86 -1.15
CA TYR A 58 -14.27 -9.48 0.08
C TYR A 58 -15.69 -8.94 -0.16
N GLY A 59 -16.22 -9.10 -1.37
CA GLY A 59 -17.59 -8.74 -1.72
C GLY A 59 -17.74 -7.33 -2.30
N GLY A 60 -16.67 -6.71 -2.76
CA GLY A 60 -16.74 -5.47 -3.55
C GLY A 60 -17.38 -5.72 -4.92
N THR A 61 -18.31 -4.86 -5.31
CA THR A 61 -19.00 -4.95 -6.62
C THR A 61 -18.59 -3.85 -7.59
N SER A 62 -18.16 -2.71 -7.07
CA SER A 62 -17.62 -1.60 -7.85
C SER A 62 -16.42 -0.95 -7.13
N PRO A 63 -15.29 -1.66 -6.95
CA PRO A 63 -14.12 -1.11 -6.29
C PRO A 63 -13.59 0.14 -7.00
N THR A 64 -13.23 1.15 -6.23
CA THR A 64 -12.59 2.38 -6.69
C THR A 64 -11.20 2.50 -6.07
N LEU A 65 -10.21 2.87 -6.88
CA LEU A 65 -8.86 3.13 -6.40
C LEU A 65 -8.87 4.33 -5.45
N ILE A 66 -8.40 4.13 -4.23
CA ILE A 66 -8.28 5.20 -3.22
C ILE A 66 -6.92 5.86 -3.31
N VAL A 67 -5.86 5.06 -3.32
CA VAL A 67 -4.47 5.54 -3.42
C VAL A 67 -3.57 4.42 -3.95
N SER A 68 -2.54 4.80 -4.70
CA SER A 68 -1.46 3.91 -5.10
C SER A 68 -0.14 4.68 -5.22
N THR A 69 0.97 3.99 -4.96
CA THR A 69 2.32 4.57 -5.09
C THR A 69 3.31 3.59 -5.69
N GLY A 70 4.32 4.15 -6.37
CA GLY A 70 5.53 3.43 -6.79
C GLY A 70 6.69 3.57 -5.81
N ASP A 71 6.51 4.35 -4.74
CA ASP A 71 7.56 4.74 -3.80
C ASP A 71 7.56 3.86 -2.54
N LYS A 72 8.76 3.63 -2.01
CA LYS A 72 9.01 3.00 -0.70
C LYS A 72 8.42 3.84 0.44
N GLY A 73 7.98 3.17 1.51
CA GLY A 73 7.58 3.82 2.74
C GLY A 73 6.49 3.11 3.50
N TYR A 74 5.98 3.79 4.52
CA TYR A 74 4.88 3.32 5.34
C TYR A 74 3.53 3.55 4.65
N GLY A 75 2.64 2.58 4.82
CA GLY A 75 1.24 2.67 4.47
C GLY A 75 0.35 2.52 5.69
N ALA A 76 -0.84 3.13 5.63
CA ALA A 76 -1.87 3.02 6.65
C ALA A 76 -3.27 3.13 6.04
N ILE A 77 -4.22 2.41 6.64
CA ILE A 77 -5.65 2.49 6.34
C ILE A 77 -6.39 2.89 7.61
N ALA A 78 -7.31 3.84 7.48
CA ALA A 78 -8.21 4.24 8.54
C ALA A 78 -9.67 4.11 8.11
N LEU A 79 -10.49 3.54 8.99
CA LEU A 79 -11.91 3.31 8.78
C LEU A 79 -12.74 4.16 9.73
N GLY A 80 -13.87 4.63 9.25
CA GLY A 80 -14.88 5.35 10.03
C GLY A 80 -16.28 5.07 9.51
N LYS A 81 -17.25 5.80 10.06
CA LYS A 81 -18.63 5.82 9.54
C LYS A 81 -19.07 7.24 9.26
N ASN A 82 -19.76 7.47 8.14
CA ASN A 82 -20.36 8.77 7.85
C ASN A 82 -21.64 9.02 8.68
N SER A 83 -22.32 10.14 8.44
CA SER A 83 -23.57 10.49 9.14
C SER A 83 -24.68 9.46 8.96
N ASP A 84 -24.69 8.77 7.82
CA ASP A 84 -25.74 7.83 7.45
C ASP A 84 -25.41 6.41 7.90
N GLY A 85 -24.28 6.23 8.60
CA GLY A 85 -23.83 4.96 9.16
C GLY A 85 -23.04 4.07 8.18
N TYR A 86 -22.85 4.52 6.92
CA TYR A 86 -22.03 3.82 5.94
C TYR A 86 -20.55 3.91 6.28
N ARG A 87 -19.83 2.82 6.02
CA ARG A 87 -18.37 2.79 6.19
C ARG A 87 -17.72 3.78 5.22
N VAL A 88 -16.70 4.47 5.70
CA VAL A 88 -15.79 5.29 4.86
C VAL A 88 -14.35 4.94 5.18
N ILE A 89 -13.48 5.17 4.21
CA ILE A 89 -12.07 4.83 4.27
C ILE A 89 -11.21 6.08 4.01
N GLY A 90 -10.05 6.12 4.64
CA GLY A 90 -8.92 6.93 4.23
C GLY A 90 -7.68 6.06 4.19
N ALA A 91 -6.80 6.29 3.23
CA ALA A 91 -5.58 5.53 3.08
C ALA A 91 -4.42 6.45 2.72
N ALA A 92 -3.22 6.05 3.10
CA ALA A 92 -1.97 6.76 2.85
C ALA A 92 -0.88 5.73 2.56
N VAL A 93 -0.02 6.01 1.57
CA VAL A 93 1.09 5.12 1.15
C VAL A 93 2.32 5.95 0.77
N GLY A 94 3.51 5.35 0.89
CA GLY A 94 4.78 6.00 0.52
C GLY A 94 5.29 7.06 1.50
N TYR A 95 4.87 6.99 2.78
CA TYR A 95 5.29 7.98 3.78
C TYR A 95 6.59 7.56 4.46
N THR A 96 7.45 8.54 4.78
CA THR A 96 8.73 8.27 5.45
C THR A 96 8.58 7.72 6.87
N THR A 97 7.49 8.08 7.58
CA THR A 97 7.25 7.61 8.94
C THR A 97 5.86 6.99 9.09
N LEU A 98 5.75 5.98 9.95
CA LEU A 98 4.48 5.36 10.30
C LEU A 98 3.49 6.36 10.91
N LYS A 99 3.98 7.34 11.67
CA LYS A 99 3.13 8.37 12.29
C LYS A 99 2.47 9.23 11.21
N ASP A 100 3.23 9.70 10.23
CA ASP A 100 2.70 10.55 9.16
C ASP A 100 1.72 9.76 8.27
N ALA A 101 2.02 8.48 8.00
CA ALA A 101 1.09 7.60 7.28
C ALA A 101 -0.25 7.47 8.02
N LYS A 102 -0.22 7.22 9.33
CA LYS A 102 -1.43 7.12 10.17
C LYS A 102 -2.21 8.41 10.21
N ASP A 103 -1.54 9.54 10.45
CA ASP A 103 -2.18 10.85 10.52
C ASP A 103 -2.85 11.20 9.18
N ALA A 104 -2.15 10.97 8.06
CA ALA A 104 -2.68 11.19 6.72
C ALA A 104 -3.88 10.29 6.39
N ALA A 105 -3.84 8.99 6.74
CA ALA A 105 -4.96 8.09 6.53
C ALA A 105 -6.18 8.49 7.37
N ILE A 106 -5.97 8.88 8.63
CA ILE A 106 -7.02 9.38 9.52
C ILE A 106 -7.66 10.64 8.93
N ASP A 107 -6.86 11.61 8.49
CA ASP A 107 -7.37 12.87 7.96
C ASP A 107 -8.08 12.67 6.62
N ALA A 108 -7.57 11.79 5.75
CA ALA A 108 -8.30 11.37 4.54
C ALA A 108 -9.66 10.76 4.88
N CYS A 109 -9.74 9.89 5.90
CA CYS A 109 -10.99 9.26 6.32
C CYS A 109 -11.99 10.30 6.87
N LYS A 110 -11.52 11.26 7.68
CA LYS A 110 -12.34 12.37 8.18
C LYS A 110 -12.82 13.28 7.05
N ASN A 111 -11.96 13.60 6.08
CA ASN A 111 -12.30 14.43 4.92
C ASN A 111 -13.38 13.76 4.04
N SER A 112 -13.43 12.43 4.02
CA SER A 112 -14.51 11.64 3.43
C SER A 112 -15.78 11.57 4.30
N GLY A 113 -15.87 12.37 5.37
CA GLY A 113 -17.02 12.43 6.28
C GLY A 113 -16.97 11.41 7.42
N GLY A 114 -15.86 10.73 7.62
CA GLY A 114 -15.69 9.69 8.64
C GLY A 114 -15.73 10.22 10.07
N LYS A 115 -16.54 9.57 10.90
CA LYS A 115 -16.60 9.74 12.36
C LYS A 115 -16.10 8.47 13.05
N ASN A 116 -15.64 8.64 14.29
CA ASN A 116 -15.05 7.56 15.11
C ASN A 116 -13.92 6.82 14.36
N VAL A 117 -13.11 7.59 13.64
CA VAL A 117 -12.05 7.06 12.77
C VAL A 117 -11.01 6.30 13.58
N LYS A 118 -10.65 5.11 13.11
CA LYS A 118 -9.60 4.27 13.68
C LYS A 118 -8.67 3.78 12.58
N VAL A 119 -7.38 3.70 12.89
CA VAL A 119 -6.42 3.01 12.02
C VAL A 119 -6.70 1.51 12.13
N GLU A 120 -6.95 0.88 11.00
CA GLU A 120 -7.25 -0.55 10.89
C GLU A 120 -5.98 -1.33 10.58
N ASP A 121 -5.24 -0.88 9.56
CA ASP A 121 -4.05 -1.57 9.06
C ASP A 121 -2.88 -0.62 8.85
N THR A 122 -1.68 -1.16 8.98
CA THR A 122 -0.42 -0.47 8.68
C THR A 122 0.65 -1.44 8.17
N TRP A 123 1.51 -0.97 7.29
CA TRP A 123 2.62 -1.75 6.75
C TRP A 123 3.83 -0.87 6.45
N TYR A 124 4.96 -1.51 6.17
CA TYR A 124 6.17 -0.87 5.66
C TYR A 124 6.59 -1.58 4.38
N ASP A 125 6.68 -0.82 3.30
CA ASP A 125 7.01 -1.27 1.95
C ASP A 125 8.43 -0.80 1.59
N TYR A 126 9.36 -1.73 1.34
CA TYR A 126 10.80 -1.49 1.43
C TYR A 126 11.61 -1.79 0.18
#